data_AF-A0A5U8V7W0-F1
#
_entry.id   AF-A0A5U8V7W0-F1
#
_cell.length_a   1.000
_cell.length_b   1.000
_cell.length_c   1.000
_cell.angle_alpha   90.00
_cell.angle_beta   90.00
_cell.angle_gamma   90.00
#
_symmetry.space_group_name_H-M   'P 1'
#
loop_
_entity.id
_entity.type
_entity.pdbx_description
1 polymer ?
#
loop_
_entity_poly.entity_id
_entity_poly.type
_entity_poly.pdbx_seq_one_letter_code
_entity_poly.pdbx_strand_id
1 'polypeptide(L)'
;MKKYLAFAVTLLGMGKVIACTTLLVGNQASADGSFIIARNEDGSANNAKHKVIHPIAFHQQGEYKAHRNNFSWPLPETAMRYTAIHDFDTNDNAMGEAGFNSAGVGMSATETIYNGRAALAADPYVTKTGITEDAIESVILPVAQSAR
;
A
#
# COMPACT_ATOMS: atom_id res chain seq x y z
N MET A 1 47.93 -28.92 7.05
CA MET A 1 46.49 -29.03 7.41
C MET A 1 45.96 -27.76 8.11
N LYS A 2 46.18 -26.54 7.60
CA LYS A 2 45.73 -25.29 8.26
C LYS A 2 45.62 -24.09 7.27
N LYS A 3 45.05 -24.28 6.08
CA LYS A 3 44.91 -23.18 5.08
C LYS A 3 43.60 -23.21 4.26
N TYR A 4 42.52 -23.81 4.76
CA TYR A 4 41.23 -23.88 4.06
C TYR A 4 40.04 -23.48 4.96
N LEU A 5 40.19 -22.41 5.74
CA LEU A 5 39.12 -21.96 6.65
C LEU A 5 38.92 -20.45 6.60
N ALA A 6 38.77 -19.89 5.41
CA ALA A 6 38.52 -18.45 5.24
C ALA A 6 37.58 -18.13 4.07
N PHE A 7 36.55 -18.96 3.82
CA PHE A 7 35.62 -18.70 2.71
C PHE A 7 34.13 -19.00 3.00
N ALA A 8 33.71 -19.09 4.26
CA ALA A 8 32.35 -19.56 4.57
C ALA A 8 31.52 -18.65 5.51
N VAL A 9 31.88 -17.38 5.69
CA VAL A 9 31.08 -16.46 6.53
C VAL A 9 31.01 -15.08 5.88
N THR A 10 30.35 -14.98 4.73
CA THR A 10 30.01 -13.67 4.13
C THR A 10 28.61 -13.63 3.51
N LEU A 11 27.78 -14.65 3.75
CA LEU A 11 26.36 -14.65 3.32
C LEU A 11 25.36 -14.29 4.43
N LEU A 12 25.79 -14.10 5.67
CA LEU A 12 24.89 -13.74 6.78
C LEU A 12 24.56 -12.24 6.88
N GLY A 13 25.06 -11.44 5.93
CA GLY A 13 24.90 -9.98 5.91
C GLY A 13 23.87 -9.45 4.91
N MET A 14 23.08 -10.32 4.24
CA MET A 14 21.94 -9.84 3.47
C MET A 14 20.85 -9.44 4.46
N GLY A 15 20.89 -8.17 4.88
CA GLY A 15 19.78 -7.54 5.58
C GLY A 15 18.50 -7.81 4.80
N LYS A 16 17.42 -8.11 5.52
CA LYS A 16 16.09 -8.34 4.94
C LYS A 16 15.74 -7.11 4.10
N VAL A 17 15.83 -7.20 2.77
CA VAL A 17 15.34 -6.15 1.89
C VAL A 17 13.83 -6.32 1.86
N ILE A 18 13.14 -5.57 2.71
CA ILE A 18 11.69 -5.48 2.74
C ILE A 18 11.36 -4.19 1.99
N ALA A 19 11.39 -4.25 0.67
CA ALA A 19 11.08 -3.09 -0.16
C ALA A 19 10.19 -3.57 -1.28
N CYS A 20 8.97 -3.04 -1.34
CA CYS A 20 8.10 -3.20 -2.48
C CYS A 20 8.84 -2.86 -3.78
N THR A 21 8.31 -3.31 -4.91
CA THR A 21 8.79 -2.85 -6.21
C THR A 21 7.59 -2.65 -7.12
N THR A 22 7.50 -1.47 -7.71
CA THR A 22 6.38 -1.05 -8.55
C THR A 22 6.78 -0.96 -10.03
N LEU A 23 5.91 -1.47 -10.89
CA LEU A 23 5.96 -1.33 -12.34
C LEU A 23 4.75 -0.52 -12.83
N LEU A 24 5.02 0.51 -13.63
CA LEU A 24 4.01 1.33 -14.28
C LEU A 24 4.18 1.22 -15.80
N VAL A 25 3.12 0.80 -16.49
CA VAL A 25 3.08 0.70 -17.95
C VAL A 25 1.93 1.56 -18.48
N GLY A 26 2.28 2.58 -19.26
CA GLY A 26 1.30 3.40 -19.96
C GLY A 26 0.66 2.64 -21.12
N ASN A 27 -0.54 3.06 -21.53
CA ASN A 27 -1.27 2.45 -22.65
C ASN A 27 -0.54 2.46 -23.99
N GLN A 28 0.43 3.36 -24.21
CA GLN A 28 1.26 3.35 -25.42
C GLN A 28 2.46 2.39 -25.33
N ALA A 29 2.72 1.84 -24.14
CA ALA A 29 3.82 0.93 -23.88
C ALA A 29 3.38 -0.53 -23.68
N SER A 30 2.08 -0.78 -23.48
CA SER A 30 1.50 -2.12 -23.39
C SER A 30 1.13 -2.66 -24.78
N ALA A 31 1.13 -3.98 -24.92
CA ALA A 31 0.84 -4.64 -26.20
C ALA A 31 -0.64 -4.53 -26.63
N ASP A 32 -1.55 -4.34 -25.66
CA ASP A 32 -3.00 -4.35 -25.86
C ASP A 32 -3.64 -2.98 -25.58
N GLY A 33 -2.86 -1.94 -25.29
CA GLY A 33 -3.36 -0.62 -24.95
C GLY A 33 -3.85 -0.47 -23.50
N SER A 34 -3.65 -1.47 -22.63
CA SER A 34 -3.98 -1.38 -21.21
C SER A 34 -3.05 -0.45 -20.43
N PHE A 35 -3.55 0.14 -19.34
CA PHE A 35 -2.70 0.70 -18.30
C PHE A 35 -2.41 -0.37 -17.26
N ILE A 36 -1.14 -0.56 -16.89
CA ILE A 36 -0.74 -1.56 -15.90
C ILE A 36 -0.04 -0.85 -14.73
N ILE A 37 -0.56 -1.10 -13.53
CA ILE A 37 0.08 -0.78 -12.26
C ILE A 37 0.26 -2.12 -11.56
N ALA A 38 1.49 -2.54 -11.31
CA ALA A 38 1.81 -3.78 -10.63
C ALA A 38 2.80 -3.49 -9.50
N ARG A 39 2.63 -4.14 -8.35
CA ARG A 39 3.53 -4.00 -7.21
C ARG A 39 3.65 -5.33 -6.48
N ASN A 40 4.87 -5.68 -6.09
CA ASN A 40 5.07 -6.68 -5.04
C ASN A 40 4.88 -5.99 -3.69
N GLU A 41 3.97 -6.48 -2.88
CA GLU A 41 3.90 -6.11 -1.47
C GLU A 41 4.86 -7.00 -0.69
N ASP A 42 6.01 -6.44 -0.34
CA ASP A 42 7.07 -7.18 0.33
C ASP A 42 6.89 -7.06 1.84
N GLY A 43 6.63 -8.18 2.49
CA GLY A 43 6.35 -8.25 3.92
C GLY A 43 6.86 -9.53 4.57
N SER A 44 6.20 -9.94 5.66
CA SER A 44 6.50 -11.23 6.27
C SER A 44 5.86 -12.36 5.45
N ALA A 45 6.59 -13.46 5.23
CA ALA A 45 6.09 -14.59 4.44
C ALA A 45 4.87 -15.31 5.06
N ASN A 46 4.58 -15.04 6.34
CA ASN A 46 3.41 -15.56 7.04
C ASN A 46 2.24 -14.57 7.07
N ASN A 47 2.31 -13.45 6.35
CA ASN A 47 1.21 -12.50 6.21
C ASN A 47 0.28 -12.97 5.10
N ALA A 48 -0.76 -13.73 5.45
CA ALA A 48 -1.79 -14.11 4.50
C ALA A 48 -2.58 -12.88 4.04
N LYS A 49 -3.02 -12.90 2.78
CA LYS A 49 -3.77 -11.80 2.18
C LYS A 49 -5.21 -12.19 1.91
N HIS A 50 -6.13 -11.28 2.20
CA HIS A 50 -7.54 -11.41 1.87
C HIS A 50 -7.89 -10.50 0.70
N LYS A 51 -8.35 -11.08 -0.41
CA LYS A 51 -8.96 -10.30 -1.48
C LYS A 51 -10.41 -10.03 -1.13
N VAL A 52 -10.75 -8.77 -0.89
CA VAL A 52 -12.06 -8.34 -0.42
C VAL A 52 -12.72 -7.46 -1.47
N ILE A 53 -14.04 -7.58 -1.61
CA ILE A 53 -14.87 -6.68 -2.40
C ILE A 53 -15.75 -5.92 -1.42
N HIS A 54 -15.40 -4.66 -1.18
CA HIS A 54 -16.21 -3.76 -0.38
C HIS A 54 -17.42 -3.31 -1.20
N PRO A 55 -18.66 -3.50 -0.71
CA PRO A 55 -19.86 -3.11 -1.42
C PRO A 55 -19.96 -1.58 -1.53
N ILE A 56 -20.84 -1.12 -2.41
CA ILE A 56 -21.24 0.29 -2.44
C ILE A 56 -21.88 0.65 -1.09
N ALA A 57 -21.55 1.83 -0.56
CA ALA A 57 -22.11 2.33 0.69
C ALA A 57 -22.67 3.73 0.51
N PHE A 58 -23.79 3.99 1.17
CA PHE A 58 -24.52 5.26 1.13
C PHE A 58 -24.81 5.75 2.54
N HIS A 59 -24.97 7.06 2.70
CA HIS A 59 -25.29 7.72 3.96
C HIS A 59 -24.35 7.34 5.10
N GLN A 60 -23.07 7.09 4.79
CA GLN A 60 -22.11 6.72 5.82
C GLN A 60 -21.89 7.89 6.78
N GLN A 61 -21.60 7.54 8.04
CA GLN A 61 -21.34 8.49 9.12
C GLN A 61 -20.14 7.99 9.95
N GLY A 62 -19.43 8.92 10.58
CA GLY A 62 -18.28 8.60 11.44
C GLY A 62 -16.95 8.68 10.69
N GLU A 63 -15.97 7.92 11.18
CA GLU A 63 -14.58 8.04 10.75
C GLU A 63 -13.97 6.66 10.47
N TYR A 64 -13.18 6.59 9.40
CA TYR A 64 -12.14 5.57 9.25
C TYR A 64 -11.10 5.78 10.35
N LYS A 65 -10.63 4.67 10.94
CA LYS A 65 -9.55 4.67 11.93
C LYS A 65 -8.45 3.73 11.47
N ALA A 66 -7.24 4.26 11.33
CA ALA A 66 -6.09 3.43 10.98
C ALA A 66 -5.81 2.37 12.05
N HIS A 67 -5.28 1.24 11.61
CA HIS A 67 -4.85 0.14 12.45
C HIS A 67 -3.47 0.42 13.06
N ARG A 68 -2.56 1.05 12.30
CA ARG A 68 -1.13 1.20 12.70
C ARG A 68 -0.80 2.47 13.49
N ASN A 69 -1.64 3.50 13.45
CA ASN A 69 -1.46 4.73 14.22
C ASN A 69 -2.80 5.41 14.52
N ASN A 70 -2.78 6.64 15.04
CA ASN A 70 -4.00 7.38 15.40
C ASN A 70 -4.54 8.24 14.25
N PHE A 71 -4.22 7.92 12.99
CA PHE A 71 -4.86 8.59 11.85
C PHE A 71 -6.35 8.25 11.82
N SER A 72 -7.17 9.29 11.64
CA SER A 72 -8.58 9.13 11.32
C SER A 72 -8.96 10.02 10.13
N TRP A 73 -10.01 9.61 9.42
CA TRP A 73 -10.52 10.33 8.27
C TRP A 73 -12.05 10.20 8.21
N PRO A 74 -12.81 11.27 7.93
CA PRO A 74 -14.25 11.15 7.81
C PRO A 74 -14.63 10.15 6.73
N LEU A 75 -15.58 9.26 7.04
CA LEU A 75 -16.16 8.39 6.02
C LEU A 75 -16.93 9.25 5.00
N PRO A 76 -16.80 8.97 3.70
CA PRO A 76 -17.53 9.72 2.69
C PRO A 76 -19.01 9.35 2.74
N GLU A 77 -19.90 10.33 2.52
CA GLU A 77 -21.35 10.08 2.50
C GLU A 77 -21.70 8.93 1.54
N THR A 78 -21.07 8.88 0.37
CA THR A 78 -21.16 7.77 -0.58
C THR A 78 -19.78 7.23 -0.91
N ALA A 79 -19.59 5.92 -0.76
CA ALA A 79 -18.40 5.19 -1.21
C ALA A 79 -18.77 4.24 -2.35
N MET A 80 -18.01 4.28 -3.43
CA MET A 80 -18.10 3.32 -4.52
C MET A 80 -17.73 1.91 -4.06
N ARG A 81 -18.27 0.90 -4.76
CA ARG A 81 -17.77 -0.47 -4.62
C ARG A 81 -16.30 -0.50 -5.03
N TYR A 82 -15.45 -1.16 -4.26
CA TYR A 82 -14.03 -1.32 -4.59
C TYR A 82 -13.49 -2.66 -4.12
N THR A 83 -12.36 -3.06 -4.67
CA THR A 83 -11.62 -4.26 -4.21
C THR A 83 -10.41 -3.83 -3.40
N ALA A 84 -10.01 -4.63 -2.43
CA ALA A 84 -8.78 -4.44 -1.67
C ALA A 84 -8.10 -5.79 -1.40
N ILE A 85 -6.82 -5.77 -1.03
CA ILE A 85 -6.01 -6.93 -0.67
C ILE A 85 -5.48 -6.72 0.76
N HIS A 86 -6.29 -7.05 1.75
CA HIS A 86 -6.02 -6.79 3.17
C HIS A 86 -5.05 -7.78 3.82
N ASP A 87 -4.34 -7.32 4.84
CA ASP A 87 -3.64 -8.16 5.82
C ASP A 87 -4.66 -8.99 6.62
N PHE A 88 -4.38 -10.28 6.84
CA PHE A 88 -5.30 -11.22 7.49
C PHE A 88 -5.72 -10.81 8.91
N ASP A 89 -4.90 -10.04 9.63
CA ASP A 89 -5.10 -9.64 11.02
C ASP A 89 -5.73 -8.23 11.17
N THR A 90 -6.21 -7.64 10.08
CA THR A 90 -6.84 -6.31 10.07
C THR A 90 -8.38 -6.33 10.07
N ASN A 91 -8.99 -7.51 10.18
CA ASN A 91 -10.43 -7.72 10.00
C ASN A 91 -10.94 -7.09 8.69
N ASP A 92 -10.16 -7.17 7.62
CA ASP A 92 -10.49 -6.64 6.29
C ASP A 92 -10.73 -5.12 6.25
N ASN A 93 -10.10 -4.34 7.13
CA ASN A 93 -10.30 -2.89 7.24
C ASN A 93 -9.02 -2.04 7.06
N ALA A 94 -7.85 -2.66 6.92
CA ALA A 94 -6.59 -1.93 6.85
C ALA A 94 -5.61 -2.62 5.89
N MET A 95 -4.55 -1.92 5.47
CA MET A 95 -3.59 -2.42 4.49
C MET A 95 -4.30 -2.86 3.20
N GLY A 96 -5.10 -1.99 2.59
CA GLY A 96 -5.88 -2.33 1.38
C GLY A 96 -5.03 -2.64 0.14
N GLU A 97 -3.75 -2.25 0.17
CA GLU A 97 -2.67 -2.52 -0.79
C GLU A 97 -2.92 -2.15 -2.26
N ALA A 98 -3.90 -2.78 -2.90
CA ALA A 98 -4.20 -2.57 -4.30
C ALA A 98 -5.65 -2.94 -4.64
N GLY A 99 -6.22 -2.21 -5.59
CA GLY A 99 -7.63 -2.36 -5.91
C GLY A 99 -8.10 -1.61 -7.13
N PHE A 100 -9.35 -1.89 -7.52
CA PHE A 100 -10.12 -1.08 -8.45
C PHE A 100 -11.47 -0.72 -7.85
N ASN A 101 -11.95 0.50 -8.11
CA ASN A 101 -13.31 0.90 -7.80
C ASN A 101 -14.28 0.73 -8.98
N SER A 102 -15.57 0.99 -8.75
CA SER A 102 -16.60 0.89 -9.78
C SER A 102 -16.53 1.95 -10.88
N ALA A 103 -15.73 3.01 -10.73
CA ALA A 103 -15.42 3.97 -11.79
C ALA A 103 -14.28 3.49 -12.71
N GLY A 104 -13.67 2.34 -12.42
CA GLY A 104 -12.54 1.81 -13.18
C GLY A 104 -11.19 2.43 -12.80
N VAL A 105 -11.11 3.16 -11.68
CA VAL A 105 -9.86 3.69 -11.15
C VAL A 105 -9.14 2.58 -10.41
N GLY A 106 -7.88 2.34 -10.77
CA GLY A 106 -6.98 1.43 -10.07
C GLY A 106 -6.02 2.19 -9.15
N MET A 107 -5.74 1.65 -7.98
CA MET A 107 -4.75 2.17 -7.04
C MET A 107 -3.87 1.06 -6.51
N SER A 108 -2.59 1.37 -6.30
CA SER A 108 -1.70 0.56 -5.48
C SER A 108 -0.98 1.50 -4.51
N ALA A 109 -1.04 1.18 -3.22
CA ALA A 109 -0.43 1.94 -2.15
C ALA A 109 0.15 0.95 -1.11
N THR A 110 1.45 0.90 -0.82
CA THR A 110 2.50 1.86 -1.22
C THR A 110 3.80 1.26 -1.74
N GLU A 111 4.54 2.09 -2.46
CA GLU A 111 5.98 1.94 -2.64
C GLU A 111 6.65 2.80 -1.56
N THR A 112 7.33 2.19 -0.59
CA THR A 112 8.06 2.94 0.42
C THR A 112 9.27 3.61 -0.23
N ILE A 113 9.33 4.95 -0.17
CA ILE A 113 10.41 5.76 -0.73
C ILE A 113 11.21 6.49 0.37
N TYR A 114 12.29 7.17 -0.04
CA TYR A 114 13.20 7.87 0.86
C TYR A 114 13.07 9.39 0.76
N ASN A 115 13.29 10.08 1.88
CA ASN A 115 13.29 11.54 1.95
C ASN A 115 14.67 12.11 2.28
N GLY A 116 14.97 13.29 1.72
CA GLY A 116 16.19 14.03 2.02
C GLY A 116 16.11 14.77 3.35
N ARG A 117 17.26 14.95 4.03
CA ARG A 117 17.33 15.64 5.34
C ARG A 117 16.79 17.07 5.29
N ALA A 118 17.02 17.80 4.20
CA ALA A 118 16.54 19.18 4.05
C ALA A 118 15.01 19.26 3.99
N ALA A 119 14.37 18.32 3.28
CA ALA A 119 12.91 18.24 3.23
C ALA A 119 12.32 17.92 4.61
N LEU A 120 12.87 16.92 5.31
CA LEU A 120 12.41 16.54 6.65
C LEU A 120 12.64 17.61 7.73
N ALA A 121 13.63 18.49 7.54
CA ALA A 121 13.83 19.63 8.45
C ALA A 121 12.78 20.74 8.23
N ALA A 122 12.31 20.91 6.98
CA ALA A 122 11.28 21.89 6.64
C ALA A 122 9.86 21.36 6.92
N ASP A 123 9.62 20.08 6.65
CA ASP A 123 8.35 19.39 6.83
C ASP A 123 8.58 18.00 7.46
N PRO A 124 8.67 17.92 8.80
CA PRO A 124 8.87 16.67 9.51
C PRO A 124 7.64 15.76 9.44
N TYR A 125 7.85 14.45 9.50
CA TYR A 125 6.75 13.49 9.52
C TYR A 125 5.76 13.71 10.67
N VAL A 126 4.47 13.62 10.33
CA VAL A 126 3.38 13.54 11.31
C VAL A 126 3.20 12.07 11.73
N THR A 127 4.03 11.59 12.65
CA THR A 127 4.10 10.14 12.96
C THR A 127 2.89 9.58 13.71
N LYS A 128 2.24 10.39 14.55
CA LYS A 128 1.14 9.92 15.41
C LYS A 128 -0.22 9.87 14.70
N THR A 129 -0.50 10.86 13.87
CA THR A 129 -1.82 11.10 13.28
C THR A 129 -1.77 11.33 11.79
N GLY A 130 -0.59 11.19 11.15
CA GLY A 130 -0.46 11.29 9.70
C GLY A 130 -0.92 10.02 9.01
N ILE A 131 -1.39 10.14 7.77
CA ILE A 131 -1.76 8.98 6.96
C ILE A 131 -0.54 8.09 6.70
N THR A 132 -0.75 6.78 6.67
CA THR A 132 0.29 5.78 6.36
C THR A 132 -0.25 4.79 5.34
N GLU A 133 0.63 3.91 4.83
CA GLU A 133 0.29 2.81 3.90
C GLU A 133 -1.01 2.08 4.26
N ASP A 134 -1.19 1.83 5.55
CA ASP A 134 -2.33 1.17 6.17
C ASP A 134 -3.72 1.72 5.74
N ALA A 135 -3.79 3.01 5.41
CA ALA A 135 -5.05 3.72 5.21
C ALA A 135 -5.25 4.31 3.80
N ILE A 136 -4.18 4.50 3.02
CA ILE A 136 -4.23 5.30 1.77
C ILE A 136 -5.26 4.76 0.78
N GLU A 137 -5.25 3.46 0.52
CA GLU A 137 -6.17 2.83 -0.42
C GLU A 137 -7.62 2.96 0.07
N SER A 138 -7.87 2.56 1.32
CA SER A 138 -9.21 2.52 1.91
C SER A 138 -9.90 3.88 2.00
N VAL A 139 -9.15 4.98 2.16
CA VAL A 139 -9.76 6.32 2.31
C VAL A 139 -9.85 7.09 0.99
N ILE A 140 -9.05 6.74 -0.02
CA ILE A 140 -9.01 7.45 -1.30
C ILE A 140 -9.78 6.70 -2.40
N LEU A 141 -9.50 5.41 -2.58
CA LEU A 141 -10.03 4.65 -3.71
C LEU A 141 -11.58 4.64 -3.79
N PRO A 142 -12.34 4.58 -2.67
CA PRO A 142 -13.80 4.52 -2.75
C PRO A 142 -14.46 5.81 -3.26
N VAL A 143 -13.73 6.93 -3.34
CA VAL A 143 -14.27 8.23 -3.77
C VAL A 143 -13.62 8.76 -5.06
N ALA A 144 -12.48 8.20 -5.46
CA ALA A 144 -11.73 8.66 -6.63
C ALA A 144 -12.46 8.37 -7.96
N GLN A 145 -12.87 9.41 -8.68
CA GLN A 145 -13.54 9.28 -9.98
C GLN A 145 -12.57 9.14 -11.16
N SER A 146 -11.31 9.52 -10.96
CA SER A 146 -10.26 9.44 -11.97
C SER A 146 -8.90 9.23 -11.28
N ALA A 147 -7.87 8.90 -12.05
CA ALA A 147 -6.50 8.82 -11.51
C ALA A 147 -5.90 10.20 -11.16
N ARG A 148 -6.45 11.29 -11.70
CA ARG A 148 -6.04 12.68 -11.43
C ARG A 148 -6.89 13.31 -10.34
#